data_AF-A0A523SMQ3-F1
#
_entry.id   AF-A0A523SMQ3-F1
#
_cell.length_a   1.000
_cell.length_b   1.000
_cell.length_c   1.000
_cell.angle_alpha   90.00
_cell.angle_beta   90.00
_cell.angle_gamma   90.00
#
_symmetry.space_group_name_H-M   'P 1'
#
loop_
_entity.id
_entity.type
_entity.pdbx_description
1 polymer ?
#
loop_
_entity_poly.entity_id
_entity_poly.type
_entity_poly.pdbx_seq_one_letter_code
_entity_poly.pdbx_strand_id
1 'polypeptide(L)'
;MSALDNELAKYKKKGFKISQRRTLKHGKRIYMEKERGRVRGRYQWVEAIYIYYVEGDSDTQNIREFLKDYSKIYEKNRFDENDKGFFMCSGTIDKGLFRDLKKALIDDEDILDTIKTKTLPRVTERKITRRKITEERITLNSVLGEIKSFKRRSTKISGKRKEKLYTTALTGYLSHAFPSIEMEQSLGKGARVDAVVGKIGIEAKYRPDQNEINRLYGQIDTYLQFLNNIIVVFFDTSSGIVNDFKKKLKRGGYAKQVEVVNI
;
A
#
# COMPACT_ATOMS: atom_id res chain seq x y z
N MET A 1 1.94 -6.64 5.24
CA MET A 1 1.49 -7.08 3.89
C MET A 1 0.37 -8.12 3.96
N SER A 2 -0.72 -7.86 3.23
CA SER A 2 -1.84 -8.78 3.06
C SER A 2 -1.44 -10.01 2.24
N ALA A 3 -2.23 -11.09 2.29
CA ALA A 3 -1.98 -12.28 1.46
C ALA A 3 -1.99 -11.92 -0.04
N LEU A 4 -2.87 -10.99 -0.43
CA LEU A 4 -2.91 -10.44 -1.79
C LEU A 4 -1.62 -9.69 -2.12
N ASP A 5 -1.12 -8.80 -1.26
CA ASP A 5 0.09 -8.02 -1.56
C ASP A 5 1.33 -8.92 -1.70
N ASN A 6 1.44 -9.95 -0.87
CA ASN A 6 2.50 -10.95 -0.99
C ASN A 6 2.44 -11.68 -2.33
N GLU A 7 1.23 -11.95 -2.82
CA GLU A 7 1.02 -12.57 -4.12
C GLU A 7 1.38 -11.60 -5.26
N LEU A 8 0.92 -10.35 -5.19
CA LEU A 8 1.26 -9.30 -6.15
C LEU A 8 2.78 -9.05 -6.21
N ALA A 9 3.49 -9.15 -5.09
CA ALA A 9 4.94 -9.01 -5.04
C ALA A 9 5.67 -10.05 -5.91
N LYS A 10 5.12 -11.26 -6.07
CA LYS A 10 5.70 -12.28 -6.96
C LYS A 10 5.65 -11.86 -8.42
N TYR A 11 4.54 -11.27 -8.86
CA TYR A 11 4.39 -10.76 -10.22
C TYR A 11 5.23 -9.51 -10.44
N LYS A 12 5.32 -8.61 -9.45
CA LYS A 12 6.23 -7.45 -9.50
C LYS A 12 7.69 -7.86 -9.69
N LYS A 13 8.15 -8.89 -8.97
CA LYS A 13 9.50 -9.47 -9.14
C LYS A 13 9.75 -10.01 -10.56
N LYS A 14 8.68 -10.45 -11.25
CA LYS A 14 8.74 -10.90 -12.65
C LYS A 14 8.68 -9.76 -13.67
N GLY A 15 8.60 -8.51 -13.22
CA GLY A 15 8.58 -7.31 -14.07
C GLY A 15 7.19 -6.72 -14.34
N PHE A 16 6.13 -7.29 -13.77
CA PHE A 16 4.77 -6.74 -13.93
C PHE A 16 4.59 -5.47 -13.09
N LYS A 17 3.97 -4.46 -13.68
CA LYS A 17 3.58 -3.20 -13.04
C LYS A 17 2.06 -3.15 -12.94
N ILE A 18 1.55 -2.57 -11.85
CA ILE A 18 0.10 -2.38 -11.70
C ILE A 18 -0.30 -1.20 -12.60
N SER A 19 -1.10 -1.47 -13.63
CA SER A 19 -1.66 -0.46 -14.53
C SER A 19 -3.03 0.02 -14.03
N GLN A 20 -3.80 -0.85 -13.37
CA GLN A 20 -5.08 -0.46 -12.77
C GLN A 20 -5.35 -1.18 -11.44
N ARG A 21 -5.98 -0.47 -10.49
CA ARG A 21 -6.58 -1.04 -9.28
C ARG A 21 -7.94 -0.40 -9.03
N ARG A 22 -8.97 -1.22 -8.83
CA ARG A 22 -10.35 -0.75 -8.61
C ARG A 22 -11.06 -1.65 -7.60
N THR A 23 -11.78 -1.05 -6.67
CA THR A 23 -12.73 -1.78 -5.82
C THR A 23 -14.06 -1.90 -6.56
N LEU A 24 -14.59 -3.12 -6.65
CA LEU A 24 -15.87 -3.48 -7.24
C LEU A 24 -16.87 -3.83 -6.14
N LYS A 25 -18.10 -4.18 -6.51
CA LYS A 25 -19.17 -4.41 -5.53
C LYS A 25 -18.84 -5.58 -4.60
N HIS A 26 -18.26 -6.64 -5.14
CA HIS A 26 -18.01 -7.87 -4.39
C HIS A 26 -16.53 -8.23 -4.25
N GLY A 27 -15.62 -7.39 -4.75
CA GLY A 27 -14.19 -7.71 -4.74
C GLY A 27 -13.31 -6.57 -5.21
N LYS A 28 -12.04 -6.87 -5.42
CA LYS A 28 -11.02 -5.92 -5.88
C LYS A 28 -10.45 -6.39 -7.20
N ARG A 29 -10.53 -5.54 -8.22
CA ARG A 29 -9.88 -5.74 -9.51
C ARG A 29 -8.49 -5.13 -9.51
N ILE A 30 -7.52 -5.88 -10.01
CA ILE A 30 -6.15 -5.43 -10.25
C ILE A 30 -5.77 -5.89 -11.65
N TYR A 31 -5.25 -4.97 -12.44
CA TYR A 31 -4.73 -5.23 -13.77
C TYR A 31 -3.24 -4.88 -13.76
N MET A 32 -2.42 -5.80 -14.26
CA MET A 32 -0.97 -5.69 -14.26
C MET A 32 -0.43 -5.96 -15.65
N GLU A 33 0.62 -5.26 -16.02
CA GLU A 33 1.22 -5.31 -17.36
C GLU A 33 2.74 -5.42 -17.26
N LYS A 34 3.34 -6.15 -18.20
CA LYS A 34 4.78 -6.32 -18.34
C LYS A 34 5.15 -6.15 -19.81
N GLU A 35 6.11 -5.28 -20.08
CA GLU A 35 6.66 -5.10 -21.42
C GLU A 35 7.50 -6.33 -21.82
N ARG A 36 7.21 -6.92 -22.99
CA ARG A 36 8.02 -7.97 -23.62
C ARG A 36 8.93 -7.37 -24.70
N GLY A 37 10.10 -6.89 -24.28
CA GLY A 37 11.21 -6.52 -25.15
C GLY A 37 10.97 -5.33 -26.09
N ARG A 38 12.05 -4.86 -26.74
CA ARG A 38 12.00 -3.89 -27.84
C ARG A 38 12.53 -4.58 -29.09
N VAL A 39 11.66 -4.83 -30.08
CA VAL A 39 12.11 -5.27 -31.40
C VAL A 39 12.04 -4.07 -32.35
N ARG A 40 13.22 -3.61 -32.81
CA ARG A 40 13.43 -2.68 -33.94
C ARG A 40 12.36 -1.57 -34.12
N GLY A 41 12.02 -0.86 -33.04
CA GLY A 41 11.27 0.38 -33.10
C GLY A 41 9.77 0.30 -33.43
N ARG A 42 9.15 -0.89 -33.58
CA ARG A 42 7.69 -1.02 -33.70
C ARG A 42 7.14 -2.29 -33.03
N TYR A 43 5.97 -2.09 -32.40
CA TYR A 43 5.16 -3.01 -31.57
C TYR A 43 5.82 -3.54 -30.29
N GLN A 44 5.39 -2.94 -29.19
CA GLN A 44 5.70 -3.30 -27.81
C GLN A 44 4.62 -4.31 -27.38
N TRP A 45 4.94 -5.59 -27.37
CA TRP A 45 4.03 -6.62 -26.88
C TRP A 45 3.96 -6.50 -25.35
N VAL A 46 2.75 -6.46 -24.80
CA VAL A 46 2.52 -6.36 -23.36
C VAL A 46 1.91 -7.68 -22.90
N GLU A 47 2.55 -8.30 -21.90
CA GLU A 47 1.98 -9.44 -21.18
C GLU A 47 1.16 -8.89 -20.02
N ALA A 48 -0.08 -9.36 -19.86
CA ALA A 48 -1.07 -8.82 -18.96
C ALA A 48 -1.60 -9.88 -17.99
N ILE A 49 -1.83 -9.43 -16.75
CA ILE A 49 -2.43 -10.24 -15.69
C ILE A 49 -3.60 -9.48 -15.12
N TYR A 50 -4.78 -10.08 -15.24
CA TYR A 50 -5.98 -9.64 -14.57
C TYR A 50 -6.17 -10.44 -13.29
N ILE A 51 -6.47 -9.76 -12.18
CA ILE A 51 -6.72 -10.37 -10.88
C ILE A 51 -8.03 -9.79 -10.33
N TYR A 52 -8.93 -10.66 -9.92
CA TYR A 52 -10.09 -10.31 -9.11
C TYR A 52 -9.95 -10.99 -7.75
N TYR A 53 -9.95 -10.22 -6.68
CA TYR A 53 -9.72 -10.71 -5.32
C TYR A 53 -10.94 -10.50 -4.43
N VAL A 54 -11.36 -11.57 -3.74
CA VAL A 54 -12.38 -11.58 -2.70
C VAL A 54 -11.74 -11.80 -1.34
N GLU A 55 -12.14 -11.01 -0.35
CA GLU A 55 -11.76 -11.25 1.03
C GLU A 55 -12.80 -12.17 1.70
N GLY A 56 -12.37 -13.34 2.16
CA GLY A 56 -13.25 -14.36 2.70
C GLY A 56 -13.64 -15.43 1.68
N ASP A 57 -14.70 -16.16 2.03
CA ASP A 57 -15.25 -17.25 1.21
C ASP A 57 -15.96 -16.65 -0.01
N SER A 58 -15.77 -17.24 -1.19
CA SER A 58 -16.40 -16.73 -2.41
C SER A 58 -17.77 -17.36 -2.65
N ASP A 59 -18.74 -16.54 -3.00
CA ASP A 59 -20.07 -16.97 -3.42
C ASP A 59 -20.29 -16.86 -4.94
N THR A 60 -21.47 -17.28 -5.39
CA THR A 60 -21.92 -17.21 -6.79
C THR A 60 -21.87 -15.81 -7.39
N GLN A 61 -22.16 -14.77 -6.60
CA GLN A 61 -22.19 -13.39 -7.09
C GLN A 61 -20.77 -12.89 -7.37
N ASN A 62 -19.80 -13.25 -6.52
CA ASN A 62 -18.42 -12.87 -6.74
C ASN A 62 -17.87 -13.50 -8.03
N ILE A 63 -18.18 -14.79 -8.25
CA ILE A 63 -17.75 -15.52 -9.46
C ILE A 63 -18.39 -14.91 -10.71
N ARG A 64 -19.69 -14.59 -10.67
CA ARG A 64 -20.39 -13.95 -11.79
C ARG A 64 -19.86 -12.56 -12.11
N GLU A 65 -19.59 -11.73 -11.10
CA GLU A 65 -18.99 -10.40 -11.31
C GLU A 65 -17.61 -10.53 -11.95
N PHE A 66 -16.78 -11.47 -11.46
CA PHE A 66 -15.47 -11.76 -12.04
C PHE A 66 -15.54 -12.17 -13.51
N LEU A 67 -16.34 -13.19 -13.86
CA LEU A 67 -16.39 -13.71 -15.23
C LEU A 67 -16.88 -12.66 -16.23
N LYS A 68 -17.90 -11.87 -15.85
CA LYS A 68 -18.43 -10.78 -16.68
C LYS A 68 -17.44 -9.63 -16.85
N ASP A 69 -16.70 -9.25 -15.80
CA ASP A 69 -15.69 -8.19 -15.93
C ASP A 69 -14.46 -8.68 -16.70
N TYR A 70 -14.06 -9.93 -16.52
CA TYR A 70 -12.92 -10.52 -17.21
C TYR A 70 -13.13 -10.60 -18.73
N SER A 71 -14.27 -11.13 -19.20
CA SER A 71 -14.56 -11.21 -20.65
C SER A 71 -14.49 -9.82 -21.32
N LYS A 72 -15.04 -8.79 -20.66
CA LYS A 72 -14.94 -7.40 -21.15
C LYS A 72 -13.50 -6.89 -21.24
N ILE A 73 -12.66 -7.24 -20.26
CA ILE A 73 -11.24 -6.85 -20.27
C ILE A 73 -10.48 -7.61 -21.34
N TYR A 74 -10.73 -8.91 -21.48
CA TYR A 74 -10.11 -9.78 -22.47
C TYR A 74 -10.34 -9.24 -23.89
N GLU A 75 -11.61 -8.98 -24.25
CA GLU A 75 -11.99 -8.45 -25.56
C GLU A 75 -11.41 -7.06 -25.80
N LYS A 76 -11.51 -6.17 -24.80
CA LYS A 76 -11.06 -4.79 -24.91
C LYS A 76 -9.55 -4.68 -25.17
N ASN A 77 -8.75 -5.53 -24.54
CA ASN A 77 -7.29 -5.47 -24.62
C ASN A 77 -6.70 -6.47 -25.61
N ARG A 78 -7.53 -7.29 -26.27
CA ARG A 78 -7.12 -8.34 -27.22
C ARG A 78 -6.08 -9.27 -26.58
N PHE A 79 -6.46 -9.83 -25.44
CA PHE A 79 -5.59 -10.75 -24.72
C PHE A 79 -5.15 -11.90 -25.61
N ASP A 80 -3.90 -12.32 -25.43
CA ASP A 80 -3.33 -13.49 -26.10
C ASP A 80 -3.11 -14.65 -25.13
N GLU A 81 -2.54 -15.74 -25.65
CA GLU A 81 -2.23 -16.96 -24.91
C GLU A 81 -1.28 -16.76 -23.71
N ASN A 82 -0.56 -15.65 -23.63
CA ASN A 82 0.31 -15.30 -22.52
C ASN A 82 -0.43 -14.60 -21.38
N ASP A 83 -1.58 -13.99 -21.68
CA ASP A 83 -2.35 -13.26 -20.70
C ASP A 83 -3.15 -14.19 -19.81
N LYS A 84 -3.34 -13.78 -18.55
CA LYS A 84 -3.96 -14.64 -17.53
C LYS A 84 -4.98 -13.88 -16.68
N GLY A 85 -6.13 -14.50 -16.47
CA GLY A 85 -7.13 -14.10 -15.48
C GLY A 85 -6.99 -14.92 -14.20
N PHE A 86 -6.94 -14.27 -13.06
CA PHE A 86 -6.94 -14.94 -11.76
C PHE A 86 -8.13 -14.52 -10.91
N PHE A 87 -9.00 -15.47 -10.59
CA PHE A 87 -9.96 -15.33 -9.50
C PHE A 87 -9.30 -15.79 -8.20
N MET A 88 -9.13 -14.87 -7.25
CA MET A 88 -8.47 -15.12 -5.99
C MET A 88 -9.40 -14.89 -4.82
N CYS A 89 -9.33 -15.71 -3.78
CA CYS A 89 -9.97 -15.40 -2.50
C CYS A 89 -9.10 -15.80 -1.31
N SER A 90 -9.33 -15.20 -0.14
CA SER A 90 -8.67 -15.61 1.11
C SER A 90 -9.42 -16.71 1.87
N GLY A 91 -10.64 -17.07 1.46
CA GLY A 91 -11.43 -18.17 2.02
C GLY A 91 -11.55 -19.37 1.08
N THR A 92 -12.71 -20.02 1.06
CA THR A 92 -13.01 -21.16 0.18
C THR A 92 -13.57 -20.70 -1.15
N ILE A 93 -13.20 -21.40 -2.22
CA ILE A 93 -13.82 -21.30 -3.55
C ILE A 93 -14.48 -22.65 -3.82
N ASP A 94 -15.77 -22.64 -4.13
CA ASP A 94 -16.41 -23.81 -4.75
C ASP A 94 -15.90 -23.94 -6.19
N LYS A 95 -14.94 -24.83 -6.39
CA LYS A 95 -14.32 -25.06 -7.71
C LYS A 95 -15.28 -25.72 -8.70
N GLY A 96 -16.24 -26.50 -8.22
CA GLY A 96 -17.25 -27.13 -9.07
C GLY A 96 -18.16 -26.05 -9.64
N LEU A 97 -18.76 -25.25 -8.75
CA LEU A 97 -19.56 -24.09 -9.12
C LEU A 97 -18.79 -23.13 -10.02
N PHE A 98 -17.53 -22.83 -9.71
CA PHE A 98 -16.70 -21.96 -10.54
C PHE A 98 -16.53 -22.51 -11.95
N ARG A 99 -16.21 -23.80 -12.10
CA ARG A 99 -16.05 -24.45 -13.40
C ARG A 99 -17.35 -24.42 -14.19
N ASP A 100 -18.46 -24.71 -13.54
CA ASP A 100 -19.76 -24.82 -14.20
C ASP A 100 -20.26 -23.43 -14.64
N LEU A 101 -20.12 -22.40 -13.79
CA LEU A 101 -20.40 -21.01 -14.17
C LEU A 101 -19.46 -20.48 -15.24
N LYS A 102 -18.18 -20.85 -15.18
CA LYS A 102 -17.17 -20.46 -16.16
C LYS A 102 -17.56 -20.99 -17.56
N LYS A 103 -17.93 -22.27 -17.67
CA LYS A 103 -18.42 -22.87 -18.93
C LYS A 103 -19.76 -22.32 -19.41
N ALA A 104 -20.64 -21.93 -18.49
CA ALA A 104 -21.97 -21.43 -18.83
C ALA A 104 -22.01 -19.94 -19.23
N LEU A 105 -20.98 -19.17 -18.87
CA LEU A 105 -20.94 -17.72 -19.07
C LEU A 105 -19.90 -17.26 -20.10
N ILE A 106 -18.98 -18.15 -20.49
CA ILE A 106 -17.89 -17.87 -21.42
C ILE A 106 -17.88 -19.00 -22.45
N ASP A 107 -18.30 -18.68 -23.68
CA ASP A 107 -18.36 -19.65 -24.78
C ASP A 107 -17.02 -19.79 -25.53
N ASP A 108 -16.11 -18.81 -25.36
CA ASP A 108 -14.79 -18.78 -26.01
C ASP A 108 -13.79 -19.66 -25.26
N GLU A 109 -13.31 -20.73 -25.91
CA GLU A 109 -12.36 -21.69 -25.32
C GLU A 109 -11.00 -21.07 -24.96
N ASP A 110 -10.51 -20.09 -25.74
CA ASP A 110 -9.25 -19.42 -25.45
C ASP A 110 -9.38 -18.56 -24.18
N ILE A 111 -10.52 -17.87 -24.02
CA ILE A 111 -10.83 -17.14 -22.77
C ILE A 111 -10.93 -18.11 -21.60
N LEU A 112 -11.58 -19.27 -21.79
CA LEU A 112 -11.69 -20.26 -20.75
C LEU A 112 -10.30 -20.67 -20.25
N ASP A 113 -9.36 -21.01 -21.12
CA ASP A 113 -8.06 -21.54 -20.73
C ASP A 113 -7.13 -20.52 -20.05
N THR A 114 -7.39 -19.23 -20.24
CA THR A 114 -6.65 -18.16 -19.57
C THR A 114 -7.08 -17.89 -18.13
N ILE A 115 -8.27 -18.35 -17.72
CA ILE A 115 -8.85 -18.14 -16.39
C ILE A 115 -8.44 -19.23 -15.38
N LYS A 116 -7.80 -18.81 -14.28
CA LYS A 116 -7.35 -19.66 -13.18
C LYS A 116 -7.93 -19.21 -11.84
N THR A 117 -8.15 -20.16 -10.94
CA THR A 117 -8.51 -19.86 -9.55
C THR A 117 -7.30 -19.96 -8.63
N LYS A 118 -7.24 -19.14 -7.58
CA LYS A 118 -6.21 -19.25 -6.55
C LYS A 118 -6.74 -18.93 -5.16
N THR A 119 -6.73 -19.92 -4.29
CA THR A 119 -7.00 -19.70 -2.87
C THR A 119 -5.73 -19.21 -2.19
N LEU A 120 -5.81 -18.02 -1.59
CA LEU A 120 -4.77 -17.48 -0.75
C LEU A 120 -4.99 -17.98 0.68
N PRO A 121 -3.92 -18.19 1.46
CA PRO A 121 -4.07 -18.64 2.83
C PRO A 121 -4.95 -17.66 3.61
N ARG A 122 -6.08 -18.16 4.13
CA ARG A 122 -6.90 -17.45 5.11
C ARG A 122 -5.96 -17.00 6.20
N VAL A 123 -5.97 -15.70 6.51
CA VAL A 123 -5.21 -15.20 7.66
C VAL A 123 -5.93 -15.78 8.88
N THR A 124 -5.55 -16.99 9.30
CA THR A 124 -6.14 -17.67 10.45
C THR A 124 -5.80 -16.89 11.70
N GLU A 125 -6.77 -16.78 12.61
CA GLU A 125 -6.63 -16.04 13.87
C GLU A 125 -5.36 -16.41 14.65
N ARG A 126 -4.85 -17.64 14.55
CA ARG A 126 -3.55 -18.03 15.14
C ARG A 126 -2.33 -17.27 14.59
N LYS A 127 -2.31 -16.97 13.29
CA LYS A 127 -1.29 -16.11 12.66
C LYS A 127 -1.55 -14.63 12.95
N ILE A 128 -2.81 -14.26 13.18
CA ILE A 128 -3.20 -12.95 13.71
C ILE A 128 -2.75 -12.80 15.16
N THR A 129 -2.80 -13.80 16.04
CA THR A 129 -2.27 -13.70 17.42
C THR A 129 -0.76 -13.59 17.44
N ARG A 130 -0.01 -14.33 16.60
CA ARG A 130 1.46 -14.12 16.53
C ARG A 130 1.82 -12.77 15.89
N ARG A 131 1.01 -12.27 14.94
CA ARG A 131 1.14 -10.89 14.41
C ARG A 131 0.65 -9.82 15.38
N LYS A 132 -0.38 -10.07 16.18
CA LYS A 132 -0.83 -9.21 17.28
C LYS A 132 0.26 -9.16 18.33
N ILE A 133 0.93 -10.26 18.68
CA ILE A 133 2.07 -10.24 19.60
C ILE A 133 3.26 -9.43 19.03
N THR A 134 3.39 -9.28 17.70
CA THR A 134 4.42 -8.42 17.06
C THR A 134 3.96 -6.99 16.79
N GLU A 135 2.67 -6.73 16.54
CA GLU A 135 2.06 -5.39 16.41
C GLU A 135 1.74 -4.76 17.78
N GLU A 136 1.44 -5.55 18.81
CA GLU A 136 1.25 -5.17 20.23
C GLU A 136 2.54 -4.71 20.90
N ARG A 137 3.69 -4.75 20.20
CA ARG A 137 4.93 -4.12 20.68
C ARG A 137 5.49 -3.05 19.74
N ILE A 138 4.75 -2.60 18.73
CA ILE A 138 5.12 -1.34 18.06
C ILE A 138 4.73 -0.20 18.99
N THR A 139 5.62 0.07 19.93
CA THR A 139 5.52 1.22 20.83
C THR A 139 6.05 2.46 20.11
N LEU A 140 5.53 3.62 20.49
CA LEU A 140 6.06 4.91 20.07
C LEU A 140 7.59 4.98 20.25
N ASN A 141 8.09 4.44 21.37
CA ASN A 141 9.51 4.39 21.69
C ASN A 141 10.33 3.54 20.72
N SER A 142 9.80 2.41 20.24
CA SER A 142 10.47 1.58 19.23
C SER A 142 10.62 2.32 17.90
N VAL A 143 9.54 2.97 17.42
CA VAL A 143 9.58 3.75 16.18
C VAL A 143 10.53 4.94 16.31
N LEU A 144 10.46 5.67 17.43
CA LEU A 144 11.39 6.76 17.73
C LEU A 144 12.85 6.30 17.79
N GLY A 145 13.11 5.12 18.36
CA GLY A 145 14.43 4.51 18.42
C GLY A 145 15.02 4.31 17.03
N GLU A 146 14.24 3.77 16.10
CA GLU A 146 14.68 3.56 14.72
C GLU A 146 14.87 4.87 13.94
N ILE A 147 13.97 5.85 14.10
CA ILE A 147 14.13 7.18 13.49
C ILE A 147 15.41 7.87 13.98
N LYS A 148 15.71 7.76 15.28
CA LYS A 148 16.97 8.29 15.84
C LYS A 148 18.20 7.52 15.34
N SER A 149 18.09 6.22 15.08
CA SER A 149 19.15 5.43 14.46
C SER A 149 19.40 5.82 13.00
N PHE A 150 18.34 6.16 12.26
CA PHE A 150 18.45 6.70 10.89
C PHE A 150 19.29 7.98 10.86
N LYS A 151 19.09 8.91 11.80
CA LYS A 151 19.89 10.15 11.92
C LYS A 151 21.39 9.89 11.94
N ARG A 152 21.84 8.84 12.62
CA ARG A 152 23.27 8.51 12.72
C ARG A 152 23.87 7.99 11.41
N ARG A 153 23.02 7.51 10.48
CA ARG A 153 23.43 6.83 9.25
C ARG A 153 23.09 7.60 7.97
N SER A 154 22.31 8.68 8.04
CA SER A 154 21.86 9.41 6.85
C SER A 154 23.02 10.17 6.20
N THR A 155 23.33 9.83 4.95
CA THR A 155 24.20 10.62 4.07
C THR A 155 23.52 11.93 3.68
N LYS A 156 24.30 13.01 3.54
CA LYS A 156 23.78 14.30 3.05
C LYS A 156 23.14 14.12 1.68
N ILE A 157 21.84 14.41 1.57
CA ILE A 157 21.13 14.32 0.29
C ILE A 157 21.36 15.59 -0.53
N SER A 158 21.89 15.42 -1.74
CA SER A 158 22.06 16.48 -2.74
C SER A 158 20.94 16.41 -3.80
N GLY A 159 20.67 17.54 -4.48
CA GLY A 159 19.69 17.62 -5.57
C GLY A 159 18.40 18.39 -5.27
N LYS A 160 17.50 18.42 -6.27
CA LYS A 160 16.16 19.07 -6.20
C LYS A 160 15.17 18.13 -5.49
N ARG A 161 14.11 18.69 -4.86
CA ARG A 161 13.04 17.94 -4.13
C ARG A 161 13.54 17.17 -2.90
N LYS A 162 14.38 17.82 -2.09
CA LYS A 162 15.01 17.22 -0.90
C LYS A 162 14.01 16.61 0.09
N GLU A 163 12.87 17.26 0.34
CA GLU A 163 11.83 16.70 1.22
C GLU A 163 11.40 15.30 0.78
N LYS A 164 11.08 15.13 -0.51
CA LYS A 164 10.66 13.83 -1.05
C LYS A 164 11.77 12.79 -0.92
N LEU A 165 13.03 13.17 -1.16
CA LEU A 165 14.18 12.27 -1.06
C LEU A 165 14.42 11.82 0.38
N TYR A 166 14.41 12.76 1.35
CA TYR A 166 14.53 12.45 2.77
C TYR A 166 13.37 11.57 3.26
N THR A 167 12.15 11.90 2.87
CA THR A 167 10.95 11.12 3.23
C THR A 167 11.02 9.70 2.68
N THR A 168 11.42 9.55 1.41
CA THR A 168 11.60 8.22 0.78
C THR A 168 12.71 7.43 1.47
N ALA A 169 13.83 8.08 1.80
CA ALA A 169 14.95 7.42 2.47
C ALA A 169 14.57 6.95 3.89
N LEU A 170 13.89 7.81 4.66
CA LEU A 170 13.41 7.49 6.00
C LEU A 170 12.40 6.34 5.97
N THR A 171 11.36 6.44 5.14
CA THR A 171 10.31 5.43 5.05
C THR A 171 10.84 4.10 4.50
N GLY A 172 11.76 4.15 3.54
CA GLY A 172 12.50 2.99 3.05
C GLY A 172 13.30 2.31 4.16
N TYR A 173 14.08 3.07 4.94
CA TYR A 173 14.81 2.54 6.10
C TYR A 173 13.86 1.88 7.11
N LEU A 174 12.78 2.58 7.48
CA LEU A 174 11.81 2.09 8.46
C LEU A 174 11.07 0.84 7.96
N SER A 175 10.89 0.66 6.66
CA SER A 175 10.23 -0.53 6.11
C SER A 175 10.98 -1.85 6.38
N HIS A 176 12.29 -1.78 6.62
CA HIS A 176 13.08 -2.92 7.03
C HIS A 176 12.81 -3.34 8.48
N ALA A 177 12.65 -2.36 9.38
CA ALA A 177 12.35 -2.59 10.79
C ALA A 177 10.86 -2.86 11.05
N PHE A 178 9.98 -2.26 10.26
CA PHE A 178 8.53 -2.32 10.39
C PHE A 178 7.87 -2.77 9.09
N PRO A 179 7.73 -4.08 8.84
CA PRO A 179 7.10 -4.61 7.62
C PRO A 179 5.61 -4.27 7.43
N SER A 180 4.98 -3.67 8.44
CA SER A 180 3.60 -3.17 8.42
C SER A 180 3.51 -1.67 8.09
N ILE A 181 4.62 -0.98 7.82
CA ILE A 181 4.57 0.44 7.45
C ILE A 181 3.77 0.65 6.16
N GLU A 182 2.85 1.59 6.20
CA GLU A 182 2.05 2.03 5.05
C GLU A 182 2.52 3.43 4.62
N MET A 183 2.85 3.61 3.35
CA MET A 183 3.35 4.89 2.82
C MET A 183 2.20 5.69 2.20
N GLU A 184 2.27 7.02 2.33
CA GLU A 184 1.35 7.98 1.71
C GLU A 184 -0.13 7.68 2.02
N GLN A 185 -0.44 7.38 3.28
CA GLN A 185 -1.78 6.96 3.68
C GLN A 185 -2.73 8.15 3.72
N SER A 186 -3.85 8.04 2.99
CA SER A 186 -4.95 8.98 3.14
C SER A 186 -5.71 8.67 4.43
N LEU A 187 -5.72 9.65 5.33
CA LEU A 187 -6.57 9.69 6.51
C LEU A 187 -7.83 10.45 6.08
N GLY A 188 -9.03 9.95 6.41
CA GLY A 188 -10.29 10.48 5.87
C GLY A 188 -10.40 12.02 5.91
N LYS A 189 -11.26 12.60 5.06
CA LYS A 189 -11.37 14.06 4.81
C LYS A 189 -10.18 14.66 4.02
N GLY A 190 -9.56 13.87 3.15
CA GLY A 190 -8.49 14.35 2.25
C GLY A 190 -7.15 14.62 2.92
N ALA A 191 -7.02 14.29 4.22
CA ALA A 191 -5.76 14.34 4.93
C ALA A 191 -4.85 13.20 4.43
N ARG A 192 -3.54 13.45 4.44
CA ARG A 192 -2.54 12.47 4.03
C ARG A 192 -1.29 12.65 4.86
N VAL A 193 -0.83 11.54 5.43
CA VAL A 193 0.41 11.47 6.22
C VAL A 193 1.46 10.69 5.43
N ASP A 194 2.73 11.02 5.61
CA ASP A 194 3.81 10.44 4.80
C ASP A 194 3.97 8.93 5.03
N ALA A 195 3.84 8.47 6.27
CA ALA A 195 3.77 7.05 6.59
C ALA A 195 3.00 6.75 7.88
N VAL A 196 2.55 5.51 8.02
CA VAL A 196 1.91 5.00 9.24
C VAL A 196 2.50 3.65 9.61
N VAL A 197 2.82 3.48 10.90
CA VAL A 197 3.20 2.20 11.50
C VAL A 197 2.21 1.88 12.61
N GLY A 198 1.30 0.93 12.37
CA GLY A 198 0.21 0.63 13.31
C GLY A 198 -0.74 1.82 13.48
N LYS A 199 -0.75 2.44 14.66
CA LYS A 199 -1.53 3.67 14.98
C LYS A 199 -0.64 4.91 15.17
N ILE A 200 0.60 4.86 14.69
CA ILE A 200 1.57 5.95 14.77
C ILE A 200 1.77 6.53 13.38
N GLY A 201 1.40 7.80 13.18
CA GLY A 201 1.71 8.53 11.95
C GLY A 201 3.12 9.10 11.98
N ILE A 202 3.75 9.20 10.83
CA ILE A 202 5.07 9.80 10.64
C ILE A 202 4.93 10.86 9.56
N GLU A 203 5.23 12.10 9.90
CA GLU A 203 5.22 13.24 8.97
C GLU A 203 6.63 13.81 8.89
N ALA A 204 7.18 13.91 7.69
CA ALA A 204 8.51 14.43 7.42
C ALA A 204 8.44 15.82 6.79
N LYS A 205 9.32 16.72 7.25
CA LYS A 205 9.46 18.08 6.68
C LYS A 205 10.92 18.45 6.54
N TYR A 206 11.28 19.03 5.40
CA TYR A 206 12.63 19.55 5.16
C TYR A 206 12.61 21.07 5.18
N ARG A 207 13.26 21.68 6.18
CA ARG A 207 13.36 23.14 6.35
C ARG A 207 12.02 23.87 6.14
N PRO A 208 10.96 23.49 6.86
CA PRO A 208 9.67 24.09 6.67
C PRO A 208 9.68 25.58 7.02
N ASP A 209 8.93 26.36 6.27
CA ASP A 209 8.68 27.76 6.62
C ASP A 209 7.58 27.88 7.70
N GLN A 210 7.31 29.11 8.15
CA GLN A 210 6.32 29.35 9.20
C GLN A 210 4.88 29.00 8.76
N ASN A 211 4.56 29.13 7.47
CA ASN A 211 3.25 28.79 6.94
C ASN A 211 3.06 27.27 6.92
N GLU A 212 4.09 26.53 6.53
CA GLU A 212 4.11 25.07 6.57
C GLU A 212 4.02 24.54 8.00
N ILE A 213 4.71 25.17 8.96
CA ILE A 213 4.57 24.85 10.38
C ILE A 213 3.14 25.10 10.89
N ASN A 214 2.52 26.22 10.49
CA ASN A 214 1.15 26.53 10.87
C ASN A 214 0.14 25.54 10.25
N ARG A 215 0.34 25.20 8.98
CA ARG A 215 -0.45 24.19 8.27
C ARG A 215 -0.31 22.82 8.91
N LEU A 216 0.92 22.39 9.18
CA LEU A 216 1.22 21.13 9.87
C LEU A 216 0.52 21.07 11.22
N TYR A 217 0.61 22.14 12.01
CA TYR A 217 -0.10 22.22 13.29
C TYR A 217 -1.62 22.04 13.12
N GLY A 218 -2.23 22.69 12.13
CA GLY A 218 -3.67 22.55 11.86
C GLY A 218 -4.09 21.15 11.38
N GLN A 219 -3.16 20.37 10.82
CA GLN A 219 -3.43 19.00 10.38
C GLN A 219 -3.43 17.99 11.53
N ILE A 220 -2.78 18.30 12.66
CA ILE A 220 -2.61 17.36 13.79
C ILE A 220 -3.94 16.84 14.31
N ASP A 221 -4.94 17.70 14.50
CA ASP A 221 -6.28 17.27 14.93
C ASP A 221 -6.91 16.26 13.99
N THR A 222 -6.74 16.48 12.69
CA THR A 222 -7.28 15.57 11.68
C THR A 222 -6.53 14.24 11.72
N TYR A 223 -5.22 14.26 11.91
CA TYR A 223 -4.42 13.04 12.02
C TYR A 223 -4.78 12.23 13.28
N LEU A 224 -4.94 12.89 14.43
CA LEU A 224 -5.28 12.25 15.71
C LEU A 224 -6.71 11.69 15.78
N GLN A 225 -7.60 12.05 14.84
CA GLN A 225 -8.89 11.36 14.69
C GLN A 225 -8.72 9.88 14.26
N PHE A 226 -7.59 9.53 13.65
CA PHE A 226 -7.36 8.20 13.08
C PHE A 226 -6.15 7.48 13.71
N LEU A 227 -5.25 8.24 14.33
CA LEU A 227 -3.97 7.80 14.88
C LEU A 227 -3.89 8.09 16.39
N ASN A 228 -3.17 7.24 17.13
CA ASN A 228 -2.95 7.45 18.58
C ASN A 228 -1.82 8.44 18.83
N ASN A 229 -0.80 8.40 17.97
CA ASN A 229 0.38 9.25 18.07
C ASN A 229 0.85 9.71 16.70
N ILE A 230 1.58 10.81 16.67
CA ILE A 230 2.23 11.35 15.47
C ILE A 230 3.70 11.62 15.82
N ILE A 231 4.60 11.21 14.94
CA ILE A 231 6.00 11.59 14.99
C ILE A 231 6.25 12.58 13.85
N VAL A 232 6.61 13.81 14.20
CA VAL A 232 7.04 14.82 13.25
C VAL A 232 8.57 14.77 13.16
N VAL A 233 9.09 14.53 11.96
CA VAL A 233 10.51 14.44 11.66
C VAL A 233 10.93 15.66 10.85
N PHE A 234 11.71 16.54 11.45
CA PHE A 234 12.32 17.67 10.75
C PHE A 234 13.70 17.29 10.25
N PHE A 235 14.00 17.63 9.00
CA PHE A 235 15.32 17.49 8.38
C PHE A 235 15.96 18.87 8.20
N ASP A 236 17.23 19.00 8.58
CA ASP A 236 18.04 20.20 8.36
C ASP A 236 17.38 21.50 8.87
N THR A 237 16.52 21.41 9.90
CA THR A 237 15.71 22.53 10.43
C THR A 237 16.33 23.10 11.69
N SER A 238 16.29 24.42 11.84
CA SER A 238 16.91 25.09 12.99
C SER A 238 16.21 24.73 14.30
N SER A 239 17.00 24.60 15.38
CA SER A 239 16.47 24.28 16.71
C SER A 239 15.45 25.31 17.22
N GLY A 240 15.55 26.58 16.79
CA GLY A 240 14.58 27.62 17.11
C GLY A 240 13.17 27.28 16.61
N ILE A 241 13.04 26.98 15.31
CA ILE A 241 11.76 26.61 14.69
C ILE A 241 11.18 25.34 15.34
N VAL A 242 12.03 24.33 15.57
CA VAL A 242 11.62 23.09 16.22
C VAL A 242 11.11 23.33 17.64
N ASN A 243 11.80 24.17 18.41
CA ASN A 243 11.40 24.49 19.78
C ASN A 243 10.11 25.31 19.83
N ASP A 244 9.90 26.23 18.89
CA ASP A 244 8.67 27.00 18.82
C ASP A 244 7.47 26.13 18.42
N PHE A 245 7.68 25.17 17.50
CA PHE A 245 6.67 24.17 17.20
C PHE A 245 6.34 23.30 18.43
N LYS A 246 7.35 22.82 19.18
CA LYS A 246 7.15 22.08 20.43
C LYS A 246 6.38 22.89 21.47
N LYS A 247 6.67 24.19 21.63
CA LYS A 247 5.90 25.09 22.52
C LYS A 247 4.45 25.21 22.05
N LYS A 248 4.22 25.31 20.74
CA LYS A 248 2.87 25.37 20.14
C LYS A 248 2.08 24.09 20.44
N LEU A 249 2.69 22.92 20.26
CA LEU A 249 2.11 21.62 20.62
C LEU A 249 1.76 21.54 22.11
N LYS A 250 2.65 22.01 22.99
CA LYS A 250 2.42 22.03 24.44
C LYS A 250 1.24 22.93 24.81
N ARG A 251 1.15 24.13 24.22
CA ARG A 251 0.01 25.05 24.42
C ARG A 251 -1.31 24.47 23.90
N GLY A 252 -1.27 23.72 22.80
CA GLY A 252 -2.43 23.04 22.23
C GLY A 252 -2.83 21.72 22.90
N GLY A 253 -2.09 21.25 23.91
CA GLY A 253 -2.40 19.99 24.61
C GLY A 253 -1.93 18.71 23.90
N TYR A 254 -1.22 18.80 22.78
CA TYR A 254 -0.78 17.64 21.98
C TYR A 254 0.52 16.98 22.45
N ALA A 255 1.18 17.53 23.48
CA ALA A 255 2.52 17.11 23.90
C ALA A 255 2.64 15.62 24.31
N LYS A 256 1.53 14.94 24.63
CA LYS A 256 1.51 13.50 24.94
C LYS A 256 1.31 12.61 23.71
N GLN A 257 0.80 13.18 22.61
CA GLN A 257 0.42 12.44 21.41
C GLN A 257 1.37 12.71 20.25
N VAL A 258 2.01 13.88 20.22
CA VAL A 258 2.91 14.30 19.15
C VAL A 258 4.33 14.38 19.64
N GLU A 259 5.20 13.58 19.04
CA GLU A 259 6.64 13.58 19.28
C GLU A 259 7.37 14.27 18.13
N VAL A 260 8.41 15.05 18.45
CA VAL A 260 9.14 15.84 17.45
C VAL A 260 10.62 15.47 17.48
N VAL A 261 11.11 14.98 16.34
CA VAL A 261 12.51 14.60 16.12
C VAL A 261 13.13 15.56 15.11
N ASN A 262 14.31 16.10 15.44
CA ASN A 262 15.10 16.90 14.50
C ASN A 262 16.33 16.09 14.07
N ILE A 263 16.44 15.83 12.77
CA ILE A 263 17.49 15.06 12.12
C ILE A 263 18.47 16.00 11.45
#